data_AF-A0A090TLW5-F1
#
_entry.id   AF-A0A090TLW5-F1
#
_cell.length_a   1.000
_cell.length_b   1.000
_cell.length_c   1.000
_cell.angle_alpha   90.00
_cell.angle_beta   90.00
_cell.angle_gamma   90.00
#
_symmetry.space_group_name_H-M   'P 1'
#
loop_
_entity.id
_entity.type
_entity.pdbx_description
1 polymer ?
#
loop_
_entity_poly.entity_id
_entity_poly.type
_entity_poly.pdbx_seq_one_letter_code
_entity_poly.pdbx_strand_id
1 'polypeptide(L)'
;MNSSMDLLQNYIQSFGYDWLSNVLLITAGSFFLWIIWKVIYGRLEALANRTQLAWDDLVIKAVNAPISMLIWVWPATVSIGLVLATHSKDDVVWLGKIDLILVISTFIWIFLRLISNVETHVLEQKKRDETTVQAIAKVARLFFVTIGILTIMQALGLVSPVS
;
A
#
# COMPACT_ATOMS: atom_id res chain seq x y z
N MET A 1 6.29 39.28 -23.63
CA MET A 1 6.76 37.91 -23.90
C MET A 1 6.51 37.01 -22.67
N ASN A 2 5.29 37.04 -22.10
CA ASN A 2 4.92 36.25 -20.91
C ASN A 2 3.57 35.53 -21.06
N SER A 3 2.85 35.74 -22.17
CA SER A 3 1.48 35.25 -22.36
C SER A 3 1.37 33.72 -22.35
N SER A 4 2.37 32.98 -22.80
CA SER A 4 2.39 31.51 -22.69
C SER A 4 2.56 31.03 -21.24
N MET A 5 3.33 31.76 -20.43
CA MET A 5 3.54 31.44 -19.01
C MET A 5 2.29 31.78 -18.18
N ASP A 6 1.64 32.89 -18.51
CA ASP A 6 0.37 33.31 -17.90
C ASP A 6 -0.78 32.35 -18.27
N LEU A 7 -0.79 31.83 -19.50
CA LEU A 7 -1.75 30.81 -19.93
C LEU A 7 -1.52 29.48 -19.19
N LEU A 8 -0.27 29.06 -19.02
CA LEU A 8 0.06 27.87 -18.23
C LEU A 8 -0.30 28.06 -16.76
N GLN A 9 -0.03 29.24 -16.18
CA GLN A 9 -0.32 29.54 -14.79
C GLN A 9 -1.84 29.64 -14.52
N ASN A 10 -2.60 30.24 -15.44
CA ASN A 10 -4.06 30.27 -15.37
C ASN A 10 -4.69 28.89 -15.60
N TYR A 11 -4.10 28.04 -16.47
CA TYR A 11 -4.53 26.66 -16.61
C TYR A 11 -4.26 25.89 -15.31
N ILE A 12 -3.07 26.00 -14.73
CA ILE A 12 -2.72 25.35 -13.45
C ILE A 12 -3.60 25.84 -12.29
N GLN A 13 -3.93 27.14 -12.24
CA GLN A 13 -4.83 27.69 -11.22
C GLN A 13 -6.30 27.29 -11.43
N SER A 14 -6.77 27.21 -12.68
CA SER A 14 -8.09 26.69 -13.05
C SER A 14 -8.24 25.21 -12.68
N PHE A 15 -7.17 24.41 -12.85
CA PHE A 15 -7.14 23.01 -12.43
C PHE A 15 -7.32 22.85 -10.92
N GLY A 16 -6.90 23.83 -10.12
CA GLY A 16 -7.06 23.81 -8.66
C GLY A 16 -8.50 23.99 -8.17
N TYR A 17 -9.40 24.58 -8.97
CA TYR A 17 -10.77 24.91 -8.57
C TYR A 17 -11.85 23.93 -9.08
N ASP A 18 -11.62 23.22 -10.19
CA ASP A 18 -12.54 22.20 -10.67
C ASP A 18 -12.21 20.84 -10.06
N TRP A 19 -13.11 20.34 -9.20
CA TRP A 19 -13.03 19.03 -8.55
C TRP A 19 -12.71 17.91 -9.56
N LEU A 20 -13.30 17.96 -10.76
CA LEU A 20 -13.09 16.98 -11.82
C LEU A 20 -11.64 16.97 -12.34
N SER A 21 -11.01 18.14 -12.43
CA SER A 21 -9.63 18.29 -12.92
C SER A 21 -8.61 17.74 -11.93
N ASN A 22 -8.85 17.98 -10.63
CA ASN A 22 -8.05 17.39 -9.56
C ASN A 22 -8.15 15.84 -9.55
N VAL A 23 -9.36 15.26 -9.67
CA VAL A 23 -9.52 13.79 -9.77
C VAL A 23 -8.77 13.23 -10.98
N LEU A 24 -8.86 13.90 -12.14
CA LEU A 24 -8.16 13.49 -13.36
C LEU A 24 -6.63 13.52 -13.20
N LEU A 25 -6.08 14.58 -12.62
CA LEU A 25 -4.63 14.68 -12.38
C LEU A 25 -4.14 13.62 -11.39
N ILE A 26 -4.88 13.39 -10.31
CA ILE A 26 -4.52 12.40 -9.29
C ILE A 26 -4.58 11.00 -9.89
N THR A 27 -5.63 10.69 -10.66
CA THR A 27 -5.77 9.41 -11.37
C THR A 27 -4.67 9.20 -12.39
N ALA A 28 -4.32 10.25 -13.15
CA ALA A 28 -3.19 10.20 -14.09
C ALA A 28 -1.86 9.97 -13.35
N GLY A 29 -1.62 10.67 -12.23
CA GLY A 29 -0.45 10.46 -11.38
C GLY A 29 -0.37 9.03 -10.85
N SER A 30 -1.48 8.46 -10.36
CA SER A 30 -1.55 7.07 -9.92
C SER A 30 -1.28 6.08 -11.06
N PHE A 31 -1.75 6.36 -12.27
CA PHE A 31 -1.43 5.56 -13.45
C PHE A 31 0.06 5.58 -13.77
N PHE A 32 0.72 6.75 -13.68
CA PHE A 32 2.17 6.85 -13.83
C PHE A 32 2.92 6.10 -12.73
N LEU A 33 2.50 6.22 -11.47
CA LEU A 33 3.07 5.45 -10.35
C LEU A 33 2.92 3.94 -10.58
N TRP A 34 1.78 3.49 -11.10
CA TRP A 34 1.55 2.09 -11.43
C TRP A 34 2.49 1.59 -12.52
N ILE A 35 2.71 2.37 -13.58
CA ILE A 35 3.68 2.04 -14.62
C ILE A 35 5.10 1.94 -14.04
N ILE A 36 5.51 2.93 -13.24
CA ILE A 36 6.83 2.93 -12.58
C ILE A 36 6.98 1.68 -11.70
N TRP A 37 5.96 1.34 -10.90
CA TRP A 37 5.97 0.14 -10.07
C TRP A 37 6.10 -1.13 -10.90
N LYS A 38 5.35 -1.25 -12.01
CA LYS A 38 5.43 -2.41 -12.90
C LYS A 38 6.83 -2.60 -13.48
N VAL A 39 7.50 -1.49 -13.84
CA VAL A 39 8.88 -1.50 -14.34
C VAL A 39 9.86 -1.87 -13.23
N ILE A 40 9.71 -1.29 -12.02
CA ILE A 40 10.55 -1.62 -10.86
C ILE A 40 10.38 -3.09 -10.48
N TYR A 41 9.15 -3.61 -10.43
CA TYR A 41 8.89 -5.01 -10.13
C TYR A 41 9.56 -5.94 -11.14
N GLY A 42 9.40 -5.68 -12.44
CA GLY A 42 10.08 -6.48 -13.47
C GLY A 42 11.61 -6.42 -13.36
N ARG A 43 12.17 -5.29 -12.91
CA ARG A 43 13.61 -5.15 -12.62
C ARG A 43 14.01 -5.95 -11.37
N LEU A 44 13.22 -5.90 -10.30
CA LEU A 44 13.45 -6.63 -9.06
C LEU A 44 13.37 -8.15 -9.27
N GLU A 45 12.38 -8.61 -10.03
CA GLU A 45 12.26 -10.02 -10.42
C GLU A 45 13.47 -10.46 -11.27
N ALA A 46 13.90 -9.65 -12.24
CA ALA A 46 15.10 -9.93 -13.02
C ALA A 46 16.40 -9.91 -12.18
N LEU A 47 16.46 -9.10 -11.11
CA LEU A 47 17.59 -9.08 -10.18
C LEU A 47 17.58 -10.29 -9.24
N ALA A 48 16.41 -10.65 -8.70
CA ALA A 48 16.23 -11.80 -7.82
C ALA A 48 16.52 -13.11 -8.54
N ASN A 49 16.16 -13.22 -9.82
CA ASN A 49 16.48 -14.39 -10.64
C ASN A 49 17.98 -14.47 -10.99
N ARG A 50 18.74 -13.39 -10.82
CA ARG A 50 20.21 -13.39 -10.96
C ARG A 50 20.93 -13.72 -9.65
N THR A 51 20.31 -13.53 -8.49
CA THR A 51 20.90 -13.93 -7.20
C THR A 51 20.62 -15.40 -6.91
N GLN A 52 21.63 -16.13 -6.40
CA GLN A 52 21.47 -17.52 -5.95
C GLN A 52 20.67 -17.67 -4.64
N LEU A 53 20.20 -16.55 -4.06
CA LEU A 53 19.49 -16.53 -2.79
C LEU A 53 17.99 -16.62 -3.02
N ALA A 54 17.42 -17.81 -2.80
CA ALA A 54 15.98 -18.05 -2.91
C ALA A 54 15.13 -17.16 -1.97
N TRP A 55 15.73 -16.60 -0.92
CA TRP A 55 15.07 -15.68 0.02
C TRP A 55 14.66 -14.35 -0.63
N ASP A 56 15.43 -13.84 -1.59
CA ASP A 56 15.13 -12.56 -2.24
C ASP A 56 13.87 -12.67 -3.11
N ASP A 57 13.73 -13.77 -3.86
CA ASP A 57 12.56 -14.03 -4.70
C ASP A 57 11.28 -14.16 -3.87
N LEU A 58 11.35 -14.85 -2.72
CA LEU A 58 10.22 -15.02 -1.80
C LEU A 58 9.72 -13.67 -1.25
N VAL A 59 10.65 -12.77 -0.91
CA VAL A 59 10.34 -11.42 -0.42
C VAL A 59 9.71 -10.59 -1.53
N ILE A 60 10.31 -10.56 -2.71
CA ILE A 60 9.80 -9.77 -3.85
C ILE A 60 8.41 -10.25 -4.27
N LYS A 61 8.17 -11.57 -4.28
CA LYS A 61 6.86 -12.16 -4.59
C LYS A 61 5.81 -11.90 -3.50
N ALA A 62 6.22 -11.79 -2.24
CA ALA A 62 5.33 -11.41 -1.14
C ALA A 62 4.91 -9.94 -1.22
N VAL A 63 5.83 -9.07 -1.62
CA VAL A 63 5.66 -7.61 -1.63
C VAL A 63 4.91 -7.11 -2.88
N ASN A 64 5.04 -7.79 -4.03
CA ASN A 64 4.46 -7.30 -5.29
C ASN A 64 2.93 -7.10 -5.25
N ALA A 65 2.19 -8.13 -4.85
CA ALA A 65 0.74 -8.08 -4.84
C ALA A 65 0.15 -6.99 -3.90
N PRO A 66 0.59 -6.86 -2.63
CA PRO A 66 0.11 -5.81 -1.75
C PRO A 66 0.48 -4.40 -2.22
N ILE A 67 1.67 -4.19 -2.82
CA ILE A 67 2.02 -2.87 -3.37
C ILE A 67 1.20 -2.56 -4.62
N SER A 68 1.01 -3.53 -5.51
CA SER A 68 0.12 -3.36 -6.66
C SER A 68 -1.30 -3.00 -6.21
N MET A 69 -1.80 -3.59 -5.11
CA MET A 69 -3.09 -3.20 -4.53
C MET A 69 -3.04 -1.76 -4.01
N LEU A 70 -2.03 -1.40 -3.22
CA LEU A 70 -1.89 -0.07 -2.61
C LEU A 70 -1.92 1.05 -3.67
N ILE A 71 -1.26 0.82 -4.80
CA ILE A 71 -1.24 1.78 -5.92
C ILE A 71 -2.64 1.99 -6.53
N TRP A 72 -3.47 0.95 -6.57
CA TRP A 72 -4.86 1.06 -7.03
C TRP A 72 -5.80 1.64 -5.98
N VAL A 73 -5.54 1.36 -4.70
CA VAL A 73 -6.40 1.86 -3.62
C VAL A 73 -6.16 3.35 -3.37
N TRP A 74 -4.94 3.86 -3.54
CA TRP A 74 -4.63 5.28 -3.37
C TRP A 74 -5.55 6.25 -4.16
N PRO A 75 -5.69 6.13 -5.51
CA PRO A 75 -6.60 6.98 -6.27
C PRO A 75 -8.08 6.73 -5.89
N ALA A 76 -8.45 5.52 -5.49
CA ALA A 76 -9.80 5.23 -5.03
C ALA A 76 -10.13 5.98 -3.74
N THR A 77 -9.24 5.95 -2.74
CA THR A 77 -9.39 6.68 -1.48
C THR A 77 -9.44 8.18 -1.72
N VAL A 78 -8.54 8.71 -2.55
CA VAL A 78 -8.51 10.15 -2.84
C VAL A 78 -9.76 10.60 -3.62
N SER A 79 -10.25 9.80 -4.58
CA SER A 79 -11.49 10.10 -5.30
C SER A 79 -12.70 10.12 -4.37
N ILE A 80 -12.80 9.16 -3.46
CA ILE A 80 -13.86 9.10 -2.44
C ILE A 80 -13.77 10.32 -1.51
N GLY A 81 -12.56 10.68 -1.06
CA GLY A 81 -12.34 11.83 -0.20
C GLY A 81 -12.74 13.15 -0.86
N LEU A 82 -12.49 13.30 -2.16
CA LEU A 82 -12.87 14.51 -2.90
C LEU A 82 -14.40 14.64 -3.04
N VAL A 83 -15.09 13.54 -3.33
CA VAL A 83 -16.57 13.50 -3.45
C VAL A 83 -17.24 13.78 -2.10
N LEU A 84 -16.69 13.23 -1.01
CA LEU A 84 -17.23 13.47 0.33
C LEU A 84 -16.97 14.90 0.81
N ALA A 85 -15.80 15.48 0.49
CA ALA A 85 -15.47 16.87 0.82
C ALA A 85 -16.43 17.88 0.15
N THR A 86 -17.02 17.54 -0.99
CA THR A 86 -18.07 18.37 -1.63
C THR A 86 -19.44 18.28 -0.96
N HIS A 87 -19.69 17.26 -0.13
CA HIS A 87 -21.01 17.04 0.49
C HIS A 87 -21.07 17.38 1.99
N SER A 88 -20.00 17.15 2.77
CA SER A 88 -19.98 17.39 4.22
C SER A 88 -18.57 17.70 4.75
N LYS A 89 -18.42 18.71 5.61
CA LYS A 89 -17.13 19.08 6.23
C LYS A 89 -16.72 18.17 7.41
N ASP A 90 -17.68 17.54 8.09
CA ASP A 90 -17.42 16.72 9.28
C ASP A 90 -16.88 15.31 8.95
N ASP A 91 -17.14 14.81 7.75
CA ASP A 91 -16.68 13.47 7.31
C ASP A 91 -15.19 13.42 6.92
N VAL A 92 -14.54 14.58 6.78
CA VAL A 92 -13.16 14.70 6.29
C VAL A 92 -12.13 14.24 7.34
N VAL A 93 -12.46 14.31 8.65
CA VAL A 93 -11.56 13.88 9.73
C VAL A 93 -11.38 12.36 9.74
N TRP A 94 -12.42 11.59 9.40
CA TRP A 94 -12.33 10.14 9.28
C TRP A 94 -11.57 9.71 8.03
N LEU A 95 -11.72 10.44 6.93
CA LEU A 95 -11.00 10.19 5.67
C LEU A 95 -9.48 10.29 5.84
N GLY A 96 -9.00 11.27 6.62
CA GLY A 96 -7.56 11.41 6.89
C GLY A 96 -6.92 10.23 7.64
N LYS A 97 -7.73 9.38 8.28
CA LYS A 97 -7.27 8.18 8.98
C LYS A 97 -7.22 6.93 8.09
N ILE A 98 -7.94 6.94 6.97
CA ILE A 98 -8.06 5.78 6.07
C ILE A 98 -6.71 5.46 5.41
N ASP A 99 -5.94 6.49 5.01
CA ASP A 99 -4.62 6.29 4.41
C ASP A 99 -3.67 5.56 5.35
N LEU A 100 -3.67 5.94 6.64
CA LEU A 100 -2.86 5.29 7.67
C LEU A 100 -3.29 3.83 7.87
N ILE A 101 -4.60 3.57 7.95
CA ILE A 101 -5.15 2.21 8.10
C ILE A 101 -4.80 1.35 6.89
N LEU A 102 -4.84 1.92 5.69
CA LEU A 102 -4.48 1.23 4.45
C LEU A 102 -3.02 0.83 4.43
N VAL A 103 -2.11 1.78 4.70
CA VAL A 103 -0.67 1.51 4.72
C VAL A 103 -0.35 0.41 5.73
N ILE A 104 -0.94 0.46 6.92
CA ILE A 104 -0.72 -0.51 7.98
C ILE A 104 -1.30 -1.88 7.59
N SER A 105 -2.51 -1.92 7.05
CA SER A 105 -3.15 -3.16 6.56
C SER A 105 -2.34 -3.81 5.45
N THR A 106 -1.85 -3.03 4.50
CA THR A 106 -0.95 -3.49 3.42
C THR A 106 0.35 -4.04 4.00
N PHE A 107 0.94 -3.37 4.99
CA PHE A 107 2.14 -3.84 5.66
C PHE A 107 1.92 -5.20 6.32
N ILE A 108 0.87 -5.35 7.11
CA ILE A 108 0.53 -6.64 7.74
C ILE A 108 0.32 -7.71 6.67
N TRP A 109 -0.37 -7.38 5.58
CA TRP A 109 -0.61 -8.32 4.49
C TRP A 109 0.70 -8.79 3.82
N ILE A 110 1.67 -7.90 3.64
CA ILE A 110 3.02 -8.25 3.19
C ILE A 110 3.65 -9.30 4.12
N PHE A 111 3.64 -9.06 5.44
CA PHE A 111 4.24 -9.99 6.40
C PHE A 111 3.54 -11.34 6.44
N LEU A 112 2.21 -11.36 6.42
CA LEU A 112 1.45 -12.61 6.40
C LEU A 112 1.76 -13.43 5.16
N ARG A 113 1.86 -12.78 3.99
CA ARG A 113 2.23 -13.43 2.74
C ARG A 113 3.68 -13.87 2.73
N LEU A 114 4.58 -13.09 3.31
CA LEU A 114 5.99 -13.45 3.46
C LEU A 114 6.16 -14.71 4.32
N ILE A 115 5.49 -14.77 5.48
CA ILE A 115 5.51 -15.93 6.36
C ILE A 115 5.02 -17.17 5.61
N SER A 116 3.91 -17.06 4.86
CA SER A 116 3.38 -18.16 4.07
C SER A 116 4.35 -18.62 2.98
N ASN A 117 4.97 -17.69 2.25
CA ASN A 117 5.94 -18.02 1.20
C ASN A 117 7.17 -18.71 1.78
N VAL A 118 7.71 -18.18 2.88
CA VAL A 118 8.85 -18.77 3.60
C VAL A 118 8.51 -20.16 4.13
N GLU A 119 7.33 -20.33 4.73
CA GLU A 119 6.85 -21.61 5.24
C GLU A 119 6.83 -22.66 4.12
N THR A 120 6.16 -22.36 2.98
CA THR A 120 6.13 -23.26 1.83
C THR A 120 7.53 -23.59 1.31
N HIS A 121 8.39 -22.59 1.16
CA HIS A 121 9.74 -22.79 0.65
C HIS A 121 10.62 -23.64 1.56
N VAL A 122 10.55 -23.42 2.88
CA VAL A 122 11.33 -24.20 3.85
C VAL A 122 10.82 -25.64 3.92
N LEU A 123 9.50 -25.86 3.83
CA LEU A 123 8.91 -27.20 3.77
C LEU A 123 9.31 -27.95 2.48
N GLU A 124 9.35 -27.26 1.33
CA GLU A 124 9.81 -27.83 0.06
C GLU A 124 11.28 -28.29 0.11
N GLN A 125 12.14 -27.57 0.83
CA GLN A 125 13.55 -27.93 0.97
C GLN A 125 13.81 -29.16 1.87
N LYS A 126 12.82 -29.62 2.65
CA LYS A 126 12.93 -30.73 3.64
C LYS A 126 14.16 -30.69 4.56
N LYS A 127 14.83 -29.53 4.66
CA LYS A 127 16.07 -29.33 5.44
C LYS A 127 15.83 -29.11 6.92
N ARG A 128 14.60 -28.77 7.31
CA ARG A 128 14.20 -28.47 8.68
C ARG A 128 12.98 -29.27 9.06
N ASP A 129 12.83 -29.48 10.37
CA ASP A 129 11.68 -30.16 10.96
C ASP A 129 10.39 -29.36 10.68
N GLU A 130 9.48 -29.98 9.92
CA GLU A 130 8.24 -29.37 9.43
C GLU A 130 7.37 -28.86 10.58
N THR A 131 7.34 -29.60 11.70
CA THR A 131 6.57 -29.25 12.88
C THR A 131 7.05 -27.95 13.53
N THR A 132 8.36 -27.72 13.55
CA THR A 132 8.97 -26.50 14.09
C THR A 132 8.68 -25.31 13.20
N VAL A 133 8.79 -25.48 11.88
CA VAL A 133 8.53 -24.40 10.91
C VAL A 133 7.07 -23.96 10.97
N GLN A 134 6.13 -24.91 11.01
CA GLN A 134 4.71 -24.63 11.14
C GLN A 134 4.36 -23.95 12.46
N ALA A 135 4.98 -24.37 13.57
CA ALA A 135 4.79 -23.73 14.87
C ALA A 135 5.24 -22.26 14.83
N ILE A 136 6.43 -21.98 14.28
CA ILE A 136 6.96 -20.62 14.13
C ILE A 136 6.05 -19.78 13.22
N ALA A 137 5.63 -20.31 12.08
CA ALA A 137 4.75 -19.61 11.15
C ALA A 137 3.40 -19.25 11.78
N LYS A 138 2.80 -20.16 12.57
CA LYS A 138 1.56 -19.89 13.32
C LYS A 138 1.74 -18.79 14.36
N VAL A 139 2.82 -18.84 15.13
CA VAL A 139 3.11 -17.82 16.16
C VAL A 139 3.34 -16.46 15.52
N ALA A 140 4.14 -16.39 14.46
CA ALA A 140 4.38 -15.15 13.72
C ALA A 140 3.08 -14.60 13.11
N ARG A 141 2.25 -15.47 12.50
CA ARG A 141 0.95 -15.08 11.95
C ARG A 141 0.04 -14.46 13.03
N LEU A 142 -0.05 -15.09 14.19
CA LEU A 142 -0.85 -14.58 15.30
C LEU A 142 -0.33 -13.22 15.77
N PHE A 143 0.98 -13.08 15.92
CA PHE A 143 1.61 -11.83 16.35
C PHE A 143 1.28 -10.65 15.43
N PHE A 144 1.47 -10.81 14.11
CA PHE A 144 1.15 -9.76 13.14
C PHE A 144 -0.35 -9.46 13.06
N VAL A 145 -1.21 -10.48 13.17
CA VAL A 145 -2.67 -10.27 13.20
C VAL A 145 -3.08 -9.47 14.44
N THR A 146 -2.57 -9.82 15.63
CA THR A 146 -2.87 -9.09 16.86
C THR A 146 -2.40 -7.65 16.79
N ILE A 147 -1.16 -7.40 16.35
CA ILE A 147 -0.67 -6.03 16.13
C ILE A 147 -1.55 -5.30 15.14
N GLY A 148 -1.97 -5.97 14.06
CA GLY A 148 -2.83 -5.37 13.06
C GLY A 148 -4.17 -4.91 13.59
N ILE A 149 -4.85 -5.78 14.32
CA ILE A 149 -6.13 -5.46 14.96
C ILE A 149 -5.96 -4.28 15.93
N LEU A 150 -4.92 -4.31 16.78
CA LEU A 150 -4.63 -3.23 17.72
C LEU A 150 -4.36 -1.90 17.02
N THR A 151 -3.57 -1.94 15.95
CA THR A 151 -3.19 -0.73 15.22
C THR A 151 -4.37 -0.11 14.48
N ILE A 152 -5.22 -0.94 13.87
CA ILE A 152 -6.48 -0.48 13.27
C ILE A 152 -7.37 0.13 14.35
N MET A 153 -7.54 -0.54 15.49
CA MET A 153 -8.35 -0.04 16.61
C MET A 153 -7.83 1.31 17.15
N GLN A 154 -6.51 1.47 17.26
CA GLN A 154 -5.88 2.74 17.62
C GLN A 154 -6.13 3.83 16.57
N ALA A 155 -5.99 3.51 15.29
CA ALA A 155 -6.24 4.46 14.20
C ALA A 155 -7.69 4.97 14.19
N LEU A 156 -8.67 4.08 14.44
CA LEU A 156 -10.09 4.42 14.55
C LEU A 156 -10.41 5.29 15.79
N GLY A 157 -9.46 5.45 16.72
CA GLY A 157 -9.62 6.26 17.93
C GLY A 157 -10.37 5.56 19.06
N LEU A 158 -10.60 4.25 18.96
CA LEU A 158 -11.20 3.42 20.02
C LEU A 158 -10.25 3.24 21.22
N VAL A 159 -8.95 3.46 21.01
CA VAL A 159 -7.93 3.56 22.06
C VAL A 159 -7.35 4.97 21.98
N SER A 160 -8.03 5.95 22.58
CA SER A 160 -7.39 7.24 22.87
C SER A 160 -6.38 7.03 24.01
N PRO A 161 -5.17 7.63 23.95
CA PRO A 161 -4.34 7.73 25.12
C PRO A 161 -5.09 8.63 26.11
N VAL A 162 -5.45 8.07 27.26
CA VAL A 162 -5.82 8.85 28.43
C VAL A 162 -4.62 9.74 28.75
N SER A 163 -4.74 11.03 28.44
CA SER A 163 -3.88 12.09 28.94
C SER A 163 -4.75 13.20 29.51
#